data_AF-A0A948S3V4-F1
#
_entry.id   AF-A0A948S3V4-F1
#
_cell.length_a   1.000
_cell.length_b   1.000
_cell.length_c   1.000
_cell.angle_alpha   90.00
_cell.angle_beta   90.00
_cell.angle_gamma   90.00
#
_symmetry.space_group_name_H-M   'P 1'
#
loop_
_entity.id
_entity.type
_entity.pdbx_description
1 polymer ?
#
loop_
_entity_poly.entity_id
_entity_poly.type
_entity_poly.pdbx_seq_one_letter_code
_entity_poly.pdbx_strand_id
1 'polypeptide(L)'
;MSHLNKYWVNKQDVKVVEVINTVAHSSPATVFRNLKKLRQKGYIHLIVDSGDNRVKFVQPTSLTMSYFDSLGKLIIQSTQNM
;
A
#
# COMPACT_ATOMS: atom_id res chain seq x y z
N MET A 1 5.48 -3.56 -2.17
CA MET A 1 4.13 -3.14 -2.65
C MET A 1 3.08 -4.25 -2.55
N SER A 2 3.44 -5.56 -2.61
CA SER A 2 2.43 -6.66 -2.52
C SER A 2 1.69 -6.74 -1.18
N HIS A 3 2.33 -6.35 -0.06
CA HIS A 3 1.76 -6.53 1.27
C HIS A 3 0.54 -5.61 1.54
N LEU A 4 0.55 -4.38 1.02
CA LEU A 4 -0.57 -3.45 1.18
C LEU A 4 -1.75 -3.83 0.30
N ASN A 5 -1.48 -4.31 -0.92
CA ASN A 5 -2.52 -4.70 -1.87
C ASN A 5 -3.49 -5.74 -1.31
N LYS A 6 -2.99 -6.68 -0.49
CA LYS A 6 -3.82 -7.68 0.20
C LYS A 6 -4.94 -7.03 1.02
N TYR A 7 -4.62 -6.00 1.81
CA TYR A 7 -5.60 -5.32 2.65
C TYR A 7 -6.63 -4.59 1.78
N TRP A 8 -6.17 -3.89 0.74
CA TRP A 8 -7.03 -3.09 -0.13
C TRP A 8 -8.01 -3.93 -0.95
N VAL A 9 -7.56 -5.04 -1.53
CA VAL A 9 -8.43 -5.98 -2.27
C VAL A 9 -9.50 -6.57 -1.34
N ASN A 10 -9.14 -6.85 -0.09
CA ASN A 10 -10.07 -7.37 0.92
C ASN A 10 -10.93 -6.28 1.59
N LYS A 11 -10.81 -5.01 1.17
CA LYS A 11 -11.46 -3.85 1.80
C LYS A 11 -11.18 -3.74 3.31
N GLN A 12 -9.99 -4.17 3.71
CA GLN A 12 -9.51 -4.07 5.08
C GLN A 12 -8.68 -2.80 5.24
N ASP A 13 -8.95 -2.07 6.31
CA ASP A 13 -8.07 -0.98 6.73
C ASP A 13 -6.77 -1.55 7.32
N VAL A 14 -5.66 -0.83 7.12
CA VAL A 14 -4.36 -1.20 7.68
C VAL A 14 -3.69 0.01 8.30
N LYS A 15 -3.28 -0.12 9.56
CA LYS A 15 -2.63 0.97 10.29
C LYS A 15 -1.17 1.10 9.86
N VAL A 16 -0.63 2.32 9.90
CA VAL A 16 0.79 2.59 9.62
C VAL A 16 1.70 1.73 10.50
N VAL A 17 1.38 1.59 11.79
CA VAL A 17 2.17 0.80 12.74
C VAL A 17 2.16 -0.68 12.40
N GLU A 18 1.02 -1.22 11.98
CA GLU A 18 0.91 -2.61 11.52
C GLU A 18 1.79 -2.84 10.30
N VAL A 19 1.72 -1.96 9.29
CA VAL A 19 2.57 -2.06 8.09
C VAL A 19 4.06 -2.05 8.46
N ILE A 20 4.48 -1.15 9.36
CA ILE A 20 5.87 -1.05 9.79
C ILE A 20 6.37 -2.34 10.45
N ASN A 21 5.50 -3.02 11.20
CA ASN A 21 5.86 -4.22 11.95
C ASN A 21 5.67 -5.53 11.15
N THR A 22 4.85 -5.52 10.09
CA THR A 22 4.50 -6.74 9.33
C THR A 22 5.37 -6.95 8.08
N VAL A 23 6.02 -5.92 7.54
CA VAL A 23 6.88 -6.09 6.36
C VAL A 23 8.17 -6.83 6.75
N ALA A 24 8.20 -8.12 6.46
CA ALA A 24 9.36 -8.98 6.69
C ALA A 24 10.61 -8.47 5.93
N HIS A 25 11.79 -8.75 6.49
CA HIS A 25 13.10 -8.44 5.89
C HIS A 25 13.36 -6.95 5.59
N SER A 26 12.60 -6.02 6.18
CA SER A 26 12.84 -4.58 6.09
C SER A 26 12.89 -3.97 7.48
N SER A 27 13.84 -3.05 7.72
CA SER A 27 13.86 -2.31 8.98
C SER A 27 12.67 -1.35 9.09
N PRO A 28 12.14 -1.12 10.31
CA PRO A 28 11.03 -0.18 10.54
C PRO A 28 11.26 1.21 9.89
N ALA A 29 12.48 1.75 10.02
CA ALA A 29 12.87 3.02 9.42
C ALA A 29 12.80 3.01 7.88
N THR A 30 13.12 1.87 7.26
CA THR A 30 13.02 1.71 5.80
C THR A 30 11.57 1.64 5.34
N VAL A 31 10.73 0.88 6.05
CA VAL A 31 9.28 0.83 5.74
C VAL A 31 8.65 2.21 5.89
N PHE A 32 8.95 2.92 6.98
CA PHE A 32 8.47 4.28 7.19
C PHE A 32 8.91 5.25 6.08
N ARG A 33 10.20 5.22 5.69
CA ARG A 33 10.72 6.02 4.57
C ARG A 33 10.01 5.69 3.26
N ASN A 34 9.69 4.42 3.01
CA ASN A 34 8.96 4.00 1.82
C ASN A 34 7.52 4.50 1.81
N LEU A 35 6.80 4.42 2.95
CA LEU A 35 5.46 5.01 3.08
C LEU A 35 5.50 6.52 2.83
N LYS A 36 6.49 7.22 3.38
CA LYS A 36 6.68 8.67 3.12
C LYS A 36 6.87 8.95 1.63
N LYS A 37 7.72 8.19 0.94
CA LYS A 37 7.95 8.33 -0.51
C LYS A 37 6.68 8.04 -1.32
N LEU A 38 5.94 6.98 -0.98
CA LEU A 38 4.70 6.63 -1.67
C LEU A 38 3.65 7.73 -1.52
N ARG A 39 3.51 8.30 -0.32
CA ARG A 39 2.63 9.45 -0.08
C ARG A 39 3.06 10.67 -0.89
N GLN A 40 4.34 11.01 -0.86
CA GLN A 40 4.89 12.15 -1.63
C GLN A 40 4.65 12.01 -3.13
N LYS A 41 4.68 10.78 -3.64
CA LYS A 41 4.40 10.46 -5.05
C LYS A 41 2.90 10.33 -5.36
N GLY A 42 2.01 10.52 -4.39
CA GLY A 42 0.56 10.45 -4.59
C GLY A 42 -0.03 9.04 -4.68
N TYR A 43 0.73 7.99 -4.33
CA TYR A 43 0.24 6.60 -4.36
C TYR A 43 -0.62 6.25 -3.15
N ILE A 44 -0.41 6.89 -2.00
CA ILE A 44 -1.20 6.61 -0.79
C ILE A 44 -1.69 7.88 -0.10
N HIS A 45 -2.81 7.76 0.60
CA HIS A 45 -3.24 8.68 1.64
C HIS A 45 -2.95 8.10 3.03
N LEU A 46 -2.65 8.99 3.98
CA LEU A 46 -2.63 8.64 5.39
C LEU A 46 -3.84 9.31 6.04
N ILE A 47 -4.86 8.53 6.34
CA ILE A 47 -6.09 9.01 6.96
C ILE A 47 -5.97 8.84 8.47
N VAL A 48 -6.32 9.89 9.20
CA VAL A 48 -6.30 9.87 10.66
C VAL A 48 -7.59 9.23 11.14
N ASP A 49 -7.52 8.41 12.18
CA ASP A 49 -8.72 7.84 12.78
C ASP A 49 -9.60 8.94 13.41
N SER A 50 -10.92 8.77 13.28
CA SER A 50 -11.90 9.73 13.80
C SER A 50 -11.99 9.75 15.34
N GLY A 51 -11.65 8.62 16.00
CA GLY A 51 -11.66 8.49 17.45
C GLY A 51 -10.30 8.77 18.09
N ASP A 52 -9.20 8.40 17.42
CA ASP A 52 -7.83 8.64 17.91
C ASP A 52 -6.91 9.23 16.83
N ASN A 53 -6.60 10.52 16.95
CA ASN A 53 -5.76 11.23 15.99
C ASN A 53 -4.30 10.71 15.88
N ARG A 54 -3.88 9.84 16.80
CA ARG A 54 -2.56 9.20 16.77
C ARG A 54 -2.54 7.99 15.82
N VAL A 55 -3.70 7.40 15.55
CA VAL A 55 -3.84 6.28 14.63
C VAL A 55 -3.95 6.82 13.20
N LYS A 56 -3.14 6.25 12.31
CA LYS A 56 -3.16 6.56 10.88
C LYS A 56 -3.35 5.29 10.08
N PHE A 57 -4.26 5.33 9.12
CA PHE A 57 -4.53 4.27 8.17
C PHE A 57 -3.87 4.56 6.83
N VAL A 58 -3.38 3.52 6.17
CA VAL A 58 -2.78 3.59 4.83
C VAL A 58 -3.82 3.22 3.78
N GLN A 59 -4.30 4.21 3.03
CA GLN A 59 -5.28 3.99 1.96
C GLN A 59 -4.66 4.18 0.58
N PRO A 60 -5.07 3.38 -0.43
CA PRO A 60 -4.60 3.55 -1.79
C PRO A 60 -5.28 4.77 -2.42
N THR A 61 -4.59 5.46 -3.32
CA THR A 61 -5.22 6.45 -4.20
C THR A 61 -5.69 5.80 -5.50
N SER A 62 -6.47 6.53 -6.30
CA SER A 62 -6.85 6.10 -7.65
C SER A 62 -5.62 5.83 -8.54
N LEU A 63 -4.50 6.53 -8.31
CA LEU A 63 -3.24 6.27 -9.01
C LEU A 63 -2.70 4.87 -8.70
N THR A 64 -2.74 4.47 -7.43
CA THR A 64 -2.33 3.12 -7.02
C THR A 64 -3.21 2.04 -7.61
N MET A 65 -4.54 2.25 -7.61
CA MET A 65 -5.47 1.31 -8.22
C MET A 65 -5.19 1.13 -9.72
N SER A 66 -5.05 2.26 -10.44
CA SER A 66 -4.75 2.25 -11.89
C SER A 66 -3.42 1.58 -12.21
N TYR A 67 -2.41 1.77 -11.36
CA TYR A 67 -1.11 1.12 -11.49
C TYR A 67 -1.23 -0.40 -11.36
N PHE A 68 -1.97 -0.90 -10.36
CA PHE A 68 -2.17 -2.34 -10.19
C PHE A 68 -2.98 -2.97 -11.31
N ASP A 69 -4.01 -2.29 -11.81
CA ASP A 69 -4.79 -2.77 -12.95
C ASP A 69 -3.91 -2.92 -14.20
N SER A 70 -3.05 -1.92 -14.45
CA SER A 70 -2.12 -1.95 -15.58
C SER A 70 -1.09 -3.07 -15.44
N LEU A 71 -0.53 -3.23 -14.23
CA LEU A 71 0.42 -4.29 -13.92
C LEU A 71 -0.22 -5.68 -14.06
N GLY A 72 -1.46 -5.86 -13.59
CA GLY A 72 -2.20 -7.11 -13.69
C GLY A 72 -2.44 -7.50 -15.14
N LYS A 73 -2.84 -6.55 -16.01
CA LYS A 73 -3.00 -6.80 -17.45
C LYS A 73 -1.70 -7.26 -18.10
N LEU A 74 -0.58 -6.61 -17.79
CA LEU A 74 0.73 -6.98 -18.33
C LEU A 74 1.15 -8.39 -17.90
N ILE A 75 0.95 -8.74 -16.63
CA ILE A 75 1.27 -10.09 -16.12
C ILE A 75 0.45 -11.15 -16.87
N ILE A 76 -0.86 -10.95 -17.02
CA ILE A 76 -1.74 -11.88 -17.74
C ILE A 76 -1.27 -12.06 -19.19
N GLN A 77 -1.00 -10.95 -19.89
CA GLN A 77 -0.51 -10.96 -21.26
C GLN A 77 0.83 -11.69 -21.40
N SER A 78 1.75 -11.52 -20.45
CA SER A 78 3.04 -12.24 -20.47
C SER A 78 2.87 -13.74 -20.22
N THR A 79 1.93 -14.15 -19.37
CA THR A 79 1.67 -15.58 -19.09
C THR A 79 0.85 -16.28 -20.19
N GLN A 80 0.07 -15.56 -20.98
CA GLN A 80 -0.71 -16.12 -22.09
C GLN A 80 0.10 -16.27 -23.38
N ASN A 81 1.26 -15.63 -23.47
CA ASN A 81 2.18 -15.71 -24.61
C ASN A 81 3.36 -16.68 -24.35
N MET A 82 3.27 -17.52 -23.31
CA MET A 82 4.13 -18.69 -23.08
C MET A 82 3.34 -19.97 -23.34
#